data_AF-A0A6V8PWD7-F1
#
_entry.id   AF-A0A6V8PWD7-F1
#
_cell.length_a   1.000
_cell.length_b   1.000
_cell.length_c   1.000
_cell.angle_alpha   90.00
_cell.angle_beta   90.00
_cell.angle_gamma   90.00
#
_symmetry.space_group_name_H-M   'P 1'
#
loop_
_entity.id
_entity.type
_entity.pdbx_description
1 polymer ?
#
loop_
_entity_poly.entity_id
_entity_poly.type
_entity_poly.pdbx_seq_one_letter_code
_entity_poly.pdbx_strand_id
1 'polypeptide(L)'
;MSLAKKAVQGGLYLTINYFVLFVLGFVSNIILARLLIPEHYGIFALGLFFFDIVQRIRLFGFKSALIHKKEPSPDEISTHFLLHFIFSVVVILVSLL
;
A
#
# COMPACT_ATOMS: atom_id res chain seq x y z
N MET A 1 28.79 -12.41 1.15
CA MET A 1 28.08 -11.70 0.05
C MET A 1 28.35 -10.21 0.21
N SER A 2 28.79 -9.50 -0.82
CA SER A 2 29.03 -8.05 -0.73
C SER A 2 27.73 -7.28 -0.48
N LEU A 3 27.81 -6.13 0.19
CA LEU A 3 26.68 -5.23 0.44
C LEU A 3 25.96 -4.86 -0.86
N ALA A 4 26.70 -4.62 -1.94
CA ALA A 4 26.16 -4.34 -3.26
C ALA A 4 25.25 -5.46 -3.77
N LYS A 5 25.65 -6.73 -3.63
CA LYS A 5 24.83 -7.88 -4.05
C LYS A 5 23.52 -7.98 -3.25
N LYS A 6 23.55 -7.71 -1.94
CA LYS A 6 22.33 -7.70 -1.10
C LYS A 6 21.39 -6.55 -1.45
N ALA A 7 21.92 -5.35 -1.70
CA ALA A 7 21.13 -4.20 -2.12
C ALA A 7 20.44 -4.45 -3.46
N VAL A 8 21.18 -5.01 -4.45
CA VAL A 8 20.61 -5.37 -5.75
C VAL A 8 19.55 -6.46 -5.64
N GLN A 9 19.78 -7.51 -4.84
CA GLN A 9 18.79 -8.56 -4.63
C GLN A 9 17.51 -8.04 -3.97
N GLY A 10 17.64 -7.16 -2.96
CA GLY A 10 16.50 -6.52 -2.31
C GLY A 10 15.73 -5.61 -3.27
N GLY A 11 16.44 -4.78 -4.04
CA GLY A 11 15.82 -3.92 -5.06
C GLY A 11 15.11 -4.70 -6.16
N LEU A 12 15.72 -5.80 -6.63
CA LEU A 12 15.11 -6.68 -7.61
C LEU A 12 13.84 -7.34 -7.06
N TYR A 13 13.88 -7.82 -5.81
CA TYR A 13 12.70 -8.39 -5.15
C TYR A 13 11.54 -7.39 -5.05
N LEU A 14 11.81 -6.16 -4.60
CA LEU A 14 10.80 -5.10 -4.54
C LEU A 14 10.24 -4.77 -5.92
N THR A 15 11.10 -4.67 -6.92
CA THR A 15 10.70 -4.38 -8.31
C THR A 15 9.78 -5.46 -8.85
N ILE A 16 10.14 -6.73 -8.68
CA ILE A 16 9.31 -7.86 -9.09
C ILE A 16 7.96 -7.82 -8.36
N ASN A 17 7.96 -7.58 -7.05
CA ASN A 17 6.73 -7.49 -6.26
C ASN A 17 5.79 -6.39 -6.80
N TYR A 18 6.31 -5.18 -7.02
CA TYR A 18 5.51 -4.08 -7.57
C TYR A 18 5.05 -4.36 -9.01
N PHE A 19 5.89 -4.99 -9.82
CA PHE A 19 5.54 -5.34 -11.20
C PHE A 19 4.42 -6.38 -11.24
N VAL A 20 4.47 -7.42 -10.38
CA VAL A 20 3.40 -8.41 -10.27
C VAL A 20 2.09 -7.75 -9.87
N LEU A 21 2.11 -6.89 -8.84
CA LEU A 21 0.91 -6.15 -8.42
C LEU A 21 0.36 -5.24 -9.52
N PHE A 22 1.23 -4.57 -10.27
CA PHE A 22 0.85 -3.76 -11.43
C PHE A 22 0.17 -4.59 -12.51
N VAL A 23 0.75 -5.73 -12.90
CA VAL A 23 0.18 -6.62 -13.93
C VAL A 23 -1.19 -7.14 -13.48
N LEU A 24 -1.32 -7.56 -12.22
CA LEU A 24 -2.60 -8.01 -11.67
C LEU A 24 -3.64 -6.88 -11.70
N GLY A 25 -3.29 -5.68 -11.23
CA GLY A 25 -4.19 -4.53 -11.26
C GLY A 25 -4.61 -4.11 -12.67
N PHE A 26 -3.69 -4.19 -13.63
CA PHE A 26 -3.96 -3.91 -15.03
C PHE A 26 -4.94 -4.92 -15.64
N VAL A 27 -4.71 -6.22 -15.42
CA VAL A 27 -5.61 -7.29 -15.88
C VAL A 27 -7.00 -7.15 -15.23
N SER A 28 -7.05 -6.87 -13.93
CA SER A 28 -8.32 -6.61 -13.22
C SER A 28 -9.08 -5.43 -13.83
N ASN A 29 -8.39 -4.34 -14.19
CA ASN A 29 -9.02 -3.19 -14.86
C ASN A 29 -9.57 -3.54 -16.24
N ILE A 30 -8.86 -4.36 -17.04
CA ILE A 30 -9.36 -4.82 -18.35
C ILE A 30 -10.62 -5.67 -18.18
N ILE A 31 -10.61 -6.63 -17.25
CA ILE A 31 -11.77 -7.49 -16.97
C ILE A 31 -12.96 -6.62 -16.58
N LEU A 32 -12.72 -5.65 -15.70
CA LEU A 32 -13.78 -4.79 -15.19
C LEU A 32 -14.33 -3.85 -16.26
N ALA A 33 -13.49 -3.32 -17.15
CA ALA A 33 -13.93 -2.52 -18.30
C ALA A 33 -14.81 -3.31 -19.28
N ARG A 34 -14.66 -4.64 -19.33
CA ARG A 34 -15.55 -5.53 -20.12
C ARG A 34 -16.85 -5.90 -19.39
N LEU A 35 -16.82 -5.93 -18.05
CA LEU A 35 -17.96 -6.32 -17.24
C LEU A 35 -18.91 -5.13 -16.97
N LEU A 36 -18.37 -3.94 -16.78
CA LEU A 36 -19.14 -2.71 -16.58
C LEU A 36 -19.70 -2.20 -17.90
N ILE A 37 -20.95 -1.74 -17.85
CA ILE A 37 -21.54 -0.93 -18.90
C ILE A 37 -20.76 0.40 -18.98
N PRO A 38 -20.48 0.96 -20.17
CA PRO A 38 -19.70 2.19 -20.33
C PRO A 38 -20.16 3.35 -19.44
N GLU A 39 -21.47 3.41 -19.17
CA GLU A 39 -22.15 4.42 -18.34
C GLU A 39 -21.69 4.40 -16.87
N HIS A 40 -21.33 3.24 -16.32
CA HIS A 40 -20.92 3.09 -14.92
C HIS A 40 -19.41 3.21 -14.71
N TYR A 41 -18.63 3.15 -15.79
CA TYR A 41 -17.18 3.17 -15.71
C TYR A 41 -16.64 4.48 -15.12
N GLY A 42 -17.27 5.62 -15.44
CA GLY A 42 -16.87 6.93 -14.92
C GLY A 42 -16.99 7.04 -13.39
N ILE A 43 -18.10 6.58 -12.82
CA ILE A 43 -18.33 6.59 -11.36
C ILE A 43 -17.34 5.64 -10.67
N PHE A 44 -17.13 4.46 -11.25
CA PHE A 44 -16.17 3.50 -10.74
C PHE A 44 -14.74 4.06 -10.73
N ALA A 45 -14.30 4.68 -11.83
CA ALA A 45 -12.97 5.28 -11.96
C ALA A 45 -12.76 6.42 -10.96
N LEU A 46 -13.78 7.25 -10.73
CA LEU A 46 -13.76 8.28 -9.68
C LEU A 46 -13.63 7.66 -8.28
N GLY A 47 -14.39 6.60 -8.00
CA GLY A 47 -14.28 5.85 -6.74
C GLY A 47 -12.87 5.28 -6.52
N LEU A 48 -12.26 4.68 -7.55
CA LEU A 48 -10.88 4.21 -7.50
C LEU A 48 -9.88 5.35 -7.26
N PHE A 49 -10.06 6.48 -7.92
CA PHE A 49 -9.18 7.64 -7.74
C PHE A 49 -9.14 8.11 -6.28
N PHE A 50 -10.30 8.26 -5.65
CA PHE A 50 -10.37 8.62 -4.23
C PHE A 50 -9.82 7.52 -3.32
N PHE A 51 -10.13 6.26 -3.63
CA PHE A 51 -9.57 5.11 -2.92
C PHE A 51 -8.03 5.11 -2.94
N ASP A 52 -7.41 5.42 -4.08
CA ASP A 52 -5.95 5.49 -4.22
C ASP A 52 -5.33 6.65 -3.42
N ILE A 53 -6.04 7.77 -3.27
CA ILE A 53 -5.60 8.86 -2.39
C ILE A 53 -5.58 8.39 -0.93
N VAL A 54 -6.67 7.77 -0.48
CA VAL A 54 -6.77 7.21 0.87
C VAL A 54 -5.68 6.18 1.12
N GLN A 55 -5.44 5.28 0.16
CA GLN A 55 -4.37 4.28 0.23
C GLN A 55 -2.98 4.90 0.43
N ARG A 56 -2.67 5.98 -0.29
CA ARG A 56 -1.40 6.70 -0.14
C ARG A 56 -1.25 7.33 1.24
N ILE A 57 -2.32 7.89 1.80
CA ILE A 57 -2.32 8.42 3.18
C ILE A 57 -2.04 7.30 4.19
N ARG A 58 -2.56 6.08 3.98
CA ARG A 58 -2.30 4.92 4.86
C ARG A 58 -0.84 4.45 4.88
N LEU A 59 -0.04 4.80 3.87
CA LEU A 59 1.39 4.51 3.84
C LEU A 59 2.21 5.43 4.76
N PHE A 60 1.55 6.22 5.61
CA PHE A 60 2.19 7.10 6.60
C PHE A 60 3.34 6.37 7.32
N GLY A 61 4.49 7.05 7.37
CA GLY A 61 5.84 6.50 7.53
C GLY A 61 6.17 5.71 8.81
N PHE A 62 5.18 5.27 9.57
CA PHE A 62 5.32 4.40 10.74
C PHE A 62 6.13 3.13 10.41
N LYS A 63 5.81 2.46 9.29
CA LYS A 63 6.54 1.26 8.84
C LYS A 63 8.02 1.56 8.55
N SER A 64 8.32 2.70 7.93
CA SER A 64 9.70 3.12 7.64
C SER A 64 10.49 3.47 8.90
N ALA A 65 9.83 4.02 9.92
CA ALA A 65 10.44 4.33 11.20
C ALA A 65 10.85 3.05 11.96
N LEU A 66 10.00 2.02 11.97
CA LEU A 66 10.32 0.74 12.60
C LEU A 66 11.44 0.00 11.85
N ILE A 67 11.44 0.03 10.52
CA ILE A 67 12.47 -0.62 9.67
C ILE A 67 13.87 -0.02 9.87
N HIS A 68 13.99 1.26 10.27
CA HIS A 68 15.29 1.88 10.54
C HIS A 68 15.97 1.34 11.81
N LYS A 69 15.21 0.71 12.73
CA LYS A 69 15.75 0.20 13.98
C LYS A 69 16.01 -1.29 13.88
N LYS A 70 17.28 -1.71 13.99
CA LYS A 70 17.68 -3.13 13.87
C LYS A 70 17.09 -4.02 14.96
N GLU A 71 17.00 -3.51 16.18
CA GLU A 71 16.53 -4.25 17.37
C GLU A 71 15.58 -3.35 18.17
N PRO A 72 14.31 -3.23 17.74
CA PRO A 72 13.30 -2.49 18.49
C PRO A 72 12.92 -3.23 19.78
N SER A 73 12.71 -2.48 20.88
CA SER A 73 12.26 -3.08 22.14
C SER A 73 10.78 -3.52 22.04
N PRO A 74 10.32 -4.43 22.91
CA PRO A 74 8.90 -4.85 22.94
C PRO A 74 7.92 -3.68 23.10
N ASP A 75 8.29 -2.66 23.89
CA ASP A 75 7.46 -1.47 24.11
C ASP A 75 7.35 -0.60 22.85
N GLU A 76 8.43 -0.51 22.07
CA GLU A 76 8.44 0.23 20.80
C GLU A 76 7.61 -0.46 19.71
N ILE A 77 7.66 -1.80 19.66
CA ILE A 77 6.81 -2.60 18.76
C ILE A 77 5.34 -2.39 19.13
N SER A 78 5.00 -2.49 20.42
CA SER A 78 3.65 -2.28 20.94
C SER A 78 3.13 -0.87 20.62
N THR A 79 3.98 0.15 20.81
CA THR A 79 3.65 1.54 20.53
C THR A 79 3.43 1.78 19.04
N HIS A 80 4.32 1.25 18.18
CA HIS A 80 4.16 1.33 16.73
C HIS A 80 2.86 0.66 16.27
N PHE A 81 2.55 -0.53 16.81
CA PHE A 81 1.30 -1.23 16.50
C PHE A 81 0.09 -0.38 16.87
N LEU A 82 0.07 0.17 18.09
CA LEU A 82 -1.06 0.99 18.56
C LEU A 82 -1.22 2.26 17.71
N LEU A 83 -0.14 2.96 17.41
CA LEU A 83 -0.16 4.16 16.55
C LEU A 83 -0.66 3.82 15.14
N HIS A 84 -0.15 2.74 14.54
CA HIS A 84 -0.57 2.31 13.21
C HIS A 84 -2.04 1.88 13.19
N PHE A 85 -2.50 1.21 14.25
CA PHE A 85 -3.89 0.78 14.40
C PHE A 85 -4.83 1.99 14.52
N ILE A 86 -4.55 2.92 15.43
CA ILE A 86 -5.36 4.14 15.63
C ILE A 86 -5.41 4.95 14.34
N PHE A 87 -4.26 5.16 13.69
CA PHE A 87 -4.20 5.87 12.42
C PHE A 87 -5.05 5.19 11.34
N SER A 88 -4.99 3.86 11.25
CA SER A 88 -5.80 3.10 10.30
C SER A 88 -7.30 3.24 10.58
N VAL A 89 -7.72 3.22 11.86
CA VAL A 89 -9.11 3.46 12.26
C VAL A 89 -9.56 4.86 11.88
N VAL A 90 -8.76 5.89 12.16
CA VAL A 90 -9.07 7.29 11.79
C VAL A 90 -9.24 7.43 10.28
N VAL A 91 -8.34 6.87 9.48
CA VAL A 91 -8.43 6.94 8.02
C VAL A 91 -9.70 6.24 7.51
N ILE A 92 -10.09 5.10 8.09
CA ILE A 92 -11.33 4.42 7.72
C ILE A 92 -12.54 5.29 8.06
N LEU A 93 -12.61 5.85 9.28
CA LEU A 93 -13.73 6.70 9.69
C LEU A 93 -13.86 7.95 8.80
N VAL A 94 -12.75 8.59 8.45
CA VAL A 94 -12.73 9.74 7.53
C VAL A 94 -13.16 9.33 6.12
N SER A 95 -12.84 8.12 5.67
CA SER A 95 -13.24 7.63 4.35
C SER A 95 -14.73 7.23 4.26
N LEU A 96 -15.38 7.00 5.41
CA LEU A 96 -16.79 6.66 5.51
C LEU A 96 -17.71 7.87 5.71
N LEU A 97 -17.14 9.02 6.11
CA LEU A 97 -17.84 10.30 6.28
C LEU A 97 -17.97 11.02 4.93
#